data_AF-A0A1S3YZ82-F1
#
_entry.id   AF-A0A1S3YZ82-F1
#
_cell.length_a   1.000
_cell.length_b   1.000
_cell.length_c   1.000
_cell.angle_alpha   90.00
_cell.angle_beta   90.00
_cell.angle_gamma   90.00
#
_symmetry.space_group_name_H-M   'P 1'
#
loop_
_entity.id
_entity.type
_entity.pdbx_description
1 polymer ?
#
loop_
_entity_poly.entity_id
_entity_poly.type
_entity_poly.pdbx_seq_one_letter_code
_entity_poly.pdbx_strand_id
1 'polypeptide(L)'
;MALKLHHCHLQHLTSTPPKFTSASLLLLNFQTLSASKVNGTITRVKSQRISSRLSKRRHILSASLSPLDLTEENINQVLEDAKAELAQLFDTSVGITGKAELAEVDGPYVKLRLSGKFWHKRSTVVARLGNYLKQRIPEILEVDIEDEKQLDDSPANF
;
A
#
# COMPACT_ATOMS: atom_id res chain seq x y z
N MET A 1 37.18 39.50 34.74
CA MET A 1 36.01 40.34 34.41
C MET A 1 34.77 39.45 34.48
N ALA A 2 33.85 39.81 35.36
CA ALA A 2 32.79 38.96 35.90
C ALA A 2 31.47 39.08 35.12
N LEU A 3 30.78 37.94 35.04
CA LEU A 3 29.32 37.73 35.03
C LEU A 3 28.42 38.49 34.03
N LYS A 4 27.77 37.72 33.15
CA LYS A 4 26.31 37.77 33.03
C LYS A 4 25.73 36.46 32.46
N LEU A 5 25.33 35.58 33.38
CA LEU A 5 24.34 34.53 33.16
C LEU A 5 22.98 35.21 32.96
N HIS A 6 22.39 35.08 31.78
CA HIS A 6 20.98 35.39 31.57
C HIS A 6 20.15 34.13 31.74
N HIS A 7 19.53 34.04 32.91
CA HIS A 7 18.31 33.28 33.16
C HIS A 7 17.24 33.73 32.15
N CYS A 8 16.71 32.81 31.36
CA CYS A 8 15.46 33.02 30.64
C CYS A 8 14.48 31.90 30.99
N HIS A 9 13.25 32.32 31.18
CA HIS A 9 12.24 31.75 32.05
C HIS A 9 11.40 30.67 31.34
N LEU A 10 11.07 29.65 32.14
CA LEU A 10 10.18 28.53 31.85
C LEU A 10 8.76 29.04 31.50
N GLN A 11 8.21 28.63 30.35
CA GLN A 11 6.75 28.66 30.12
C GLN A 11 6.30 27.35 29.46
N HIS A 12 5.74 26.48 30.30
CA HIS A 12 4.85 25.40 29.90
C HIS A 12 3.63 25.97 29.19
N LEU A 13 3.33 25.52 27.97
CA LEU A 13 2.02 25.64 27.35
C LEU A 13 1.53 24.24 26.99
N THR A 14 0.63 23.75 27.83
CA THR A 14 -0.14 22.52 27.68
C THR A 14 -1.11 22.64 26.49
N SER A 15 -0.92 21.83 25.46
CA SER A 15 -1.88 21.70 24.35
C SER A 15 -2.89 20.60 24.68
N THR A 16 -4.12 21.00 24.99
CA THR A 16 -5.28 20.11 25.16
C THR A 16 -6.01 19.92 23.83
N PRO A 17 -6.53 18.72 23.53
CA PRO A 17 -7.24 18.42 22.28
C PRO A 17 -8.69 18.95 22.28
N PRO A 18 -9.24 19.42 21.14
CA PRO A 18 -10.65 19.75 21.05
C PRO A 18 -11.50 18.49 20.89
N LYS A 19 -12.50 18.36 21.77
CA LYS A 19 -13.60 17.39 21.68
C LYS A 19 -14.66 17.97 20.75
N PHE A 20 -14.94 17.31 19.63
CA PHE A 20 -16.15 17.56 18.84
C PHE A 20 -17.17 16.45 19.11
N THR A 21 -18.21 16.82 19.85
CA THR A 21 -19.44 16.05 20.06
C THR A 21 -20.58 16.72 19.32
N SER A 22 -21.33 15.97 18.51
CA SER A 22 -22.77 16.10 18.20
C SER A 22 -23.01 15.45 16.83
N ALA A 23 -23.44 14.18 16.75
CA ALA A 23 -24.81 13.68 16.91
C ALA A 23 -25.71 13.83 15.66
N SER A 24 -26.35 12.70 15.35
CA SER A 24 -27.64 12.51 14.66
C SER A 24 -27.71 12.51 13.13
N LEU A 25 -27.72 11.27 12.61
CA LEU A 25 -28.89 10.63 11.97
C LEU A 25 -29.78 11.52 11.10
N LEU A 26 -29.72 11.31 9.78
CA LEU A 26 -30.92 11.37 8.94
C LEU A 26 -30.92 10.21 7.94
N LEU A 27 -31.74 9.21 8.26
CA LEU A 27 -32.25 8.23 7.32
C LEU A 27 -33.01 8.96 6.20
N LEU A 28 -32.58 8.80 4.95
CA LEU A 28 -33.40 9.19 3.82
C LEU A 28 -34.27 7.99 3.42
N ASN A 29 -35.50 8.06 3.94
CA ASN A 29 -36.71 7.40 3.46
C ASN A 29 -36.84 7.56 1.94
N PHE A 30 -36.85 6.47 1.19
CA PHE A 30 -37.43 6.46 -0.15
C PHE A 30 -38.88 5.99 -0.05
N GLN A 31 -39.79 6.97 0.06
CA GLN A 31 -41.22 6.72 -0.02
C GLN A 31 -41.61 6.46 -1.48
N THR A 32 -42.34 5.37 -1.65
CA THR A 32 -43.03 4.94 -2.86
C THR A 32 -44.11 5.92 -3.26
N LEU A 33 -44.10 6.39 -4.50
CA LEU A 33 -45.24 7.03 -5.15
C LEU A 33 -45.65 6.27 -6.40
N SER A 34 -46.94 5.98 -6.45
CA SER A 34 -47.62 5.23 -7.50
C SER A 34 -48.29 6.19 -8.49
N ALA A 35 -48.19 5.82 -9.77
CA ALA A 35 -49.05 6.09 -10.93
C ALA A 35 -49.63 7.50 -11.19
N SER A 36 -49.38 8.01 -12.40
CA SER A 36 -50.46 8.45 -13.31
C SER A 36 -50.01 8.53 -14.77
N LYS A 37 -50.99 8.30 -15.64
CA LYS A 37 -50.98 7.88 -17.04
C LYS A 37 -50.94 9.06 -18.00
N VAL A 38 -50.06 9.05 -19.01
CA VAL A 38 -50.20 9.87 -20.23
C VAL A 38 -49.73 9.08 -21.45
N ASN A 39 -50.55 9.19 -22.49
CA ASN A 39 -50.48 8.49 -23.77
C ASN A 39 -49.33 8.99 -24.65
N GLY A 40 -48.61 8.08 -25.32
CA GLY A 40 -47.63 8.43 -26.35
C GLY A 40 -46.85 7.23 -26.87
N THR A 41 -47.24 6.78 -28.06
CA THR A 41 -46.50 6.01 -29.08
C THR A 41 -45.41 5.01 -28.63
N ILE A 42 -45.74 3.73 -28.81
CA ILE A 42 -44.87 2.56 -28.67
C ILE A 42 -43.64 2.70 -29.59
N THR A 43 -42.47 2.95 -29.01
CA THR A 43 -41.18 2.57 -29.61
C THR A 43 -40.52 1.50 -28.76
N ARG A 44 -39.97 0.54 -29.49
CA ARG A 44 -39.68 -0.83 -29.10
C ARG A 44 -38.34 -0.92 -28.37
N VAL A 45 -38.41 -1.43 -27.16
CA VAL A 45 -37.43 -2.23 -26.39
C VAL A 45 -36.02 -2.35 -27.01
N LYS A 46 -35.02 -1.84 -26.29
CA LYS A 46 -33.81 -2.59 -25.93
C LYS A 46 -33.18 -1.94 -24.69
N SER A 47 -33.61 -2.43 -23.54
CA SER A 47 -32.90 -2.25 -22.27
C SER A 47 -31.51 -2.88 -22.42
N GLN A 48 -30.50 -2.07 -22.72
CA GLN A 48 -29.12 -2.50 -22.58
C GLN A 48 -28.76 -2.51 -21.09
N ARG A 49 -29.11 -3.61 -20.42
CA ARG A 49 -28.39 -4.07 -19.24
C ARG A 49 -27.05 -4.60 -19.71
N ILE A 50 -26.02 -3.76 -19.65
CA ILE A 50 -24.62 -4.17 -19.62
C ILE A 50 -24.10 -3.49 -18.34
N SER A 51 -24.27 -4.03 -17.13
CA SER A 51 -23.55 -5.21 -16.62
C SER A 51 -22.10 -5.31 -17.13
N SER A 52 -21.39 -4.20 -17.22
CA SER A 52 -19.95 -4.20 -17.44
C SER A 52 -19.23 -4.16 -16.09
N ARG A 53 -18.98 -5.38 -15.60
CA ARG A 53 -17.78 -5.73 -14.85
C ARG A 53 -17.61 -4.96 -13.55
N LEU A 54 -18.36 -5.41 -12.55
CA LEU A 54 -17.84 -5.45 -11.18
C LEU A 54 -16.52 -6.23 -11.25
N SER A 55 -15.41 -5.50 -11.40
CA SER A 55 -14.07 -6.07 -11.36
C SER A 55 -13.94 -6.72 -9.99
N LYS A 56 -14.12 -8.03 -9.94
CA LYS A 56 -13.74 -8.88 -8.82
C LYS A 56 -12.21 -8.80 -8.70
N ARG A 57 -11.74 -7.72 -8.10
CA ARG A 57 -10.50 -7.75 -7.31
C ARG A 57 -10.91 -7.69 -5.85
N ARG A 58 -11.62 -8.74 -5.42
CA ARG A 58 -11.63 -9.12 -4.01
C ARG A 58 -10.32 -9.86 -3.79
N HIS A 59 -9.25 -9.11 -3.56
CA HIS A 59 -8.09 -9.67 -2.87
C HIS A 59 -8.46 -9.80 -1.40
N ILE A 60 -9.27 -10.82 -1.11
CA ILE A 60 -9.46 -11.34 0.24
C ILE A 60 -8.62 -12.61 0.26
N LEU A 61 -7.31 -12.46 0.37
CA LEU A 61 -6.38 -13.59 0.54
C LEU A 61 -5.52 -13.35 1.78
N SER A 62 -6.16 -13.04 2.90
CA SER A 62 -5.55 -13.12 4.22
C SER A 62 -5.69 -14.52 4.84
N ALA A 63 -6.30 -15.49 4.15
CA ALA A 63 -6.89 -16.68 4.80
C ALA A 63 -6.17 -18.02 4.53
N SER A 64 -5.08 -18.06 3.75
CA SER A 64 -4.32 -19.31 3.55
C SER A 64 -2.87 -19.06 3.18
N LEU A 65 -2.19 -18.20 3.94
CA LEU A 65 -0.74 -18.07 3.81
C LEU A 65 -0.12 -19.23 4.60
N SER A 66 -0.14 -20.42 4.01
CA SER A 66 0.71 -21.52 4.51
C SER A 66 2.13 -20.96 4.61
N PRO A 67 2.81 -21.10 5.76
CA PRO A 67 4.22 -20.76 5.86
C PRO A 67 4.98 -21.54 4.79
N LEU A 68 5.79 -20.84 4.00
CA LEU A 68 6.73 -21.47 3.06
C LEU A 68 8.08 -21.62 3.74
N ASP A 69 8.82 -22.65 3.34
CA ASP A 69 10.20 -22.86 3.77
C ASP A 69 11.14 -21.88 3.05
N LEU A 70 12.27 -21.57 3.69
CA LEU A 70 13.28 -20.65 3.16
C LEU A 70 14.10 -21.29 2.02
N THR A 71 13.53 -21.33 0.82
CA THR A 71 14.24 -21.68 -0.41
C THR A 71 14.21 -20.53 -1.41
N GLU A 72 15.21 -20.45 -2.28
CA GLU A 72 15.32 -19.39 -3.30
C GLU A 72 14.10 -19.35 -4.22
N GLU A 73 13.56 -20.50 -4.61
CA GLU A 73 12.37 -20.60 -5.46
C GLU A 73 11.13 -20.05 -4.75
N ASN A 74 10.97 -20.38 -3.47
CA ASN A 74 9.87 -19.88 -2.65
C ASN A 74 9.96 -18.37 -2.45
N ILE A 75 11.16 -17.84 -2.19
CA ILE A 75 11.39 -16.40 -2.07
C ILE A 75 11.03 -15.68 -3.37
N ASN A 76 11.48 -16.21 -4.51
CA ASN A 76 11.14 -15.64 -5.82
C ASN A 76 9.62 -15.66 -6.06
N GLN A 77 8.94 -16.76 -5.74
CA GLN A 77 7.49 -16.83 -5.84
C GLN A 77 6.80 -15.79 -4.95
N VAL A 78 7.26 -15.65 -3.70
CA VAL A 78 6.72 -14.66 -2.76
C VAL A 78 7.00 -13.23 -3.24
N LEU A 79 8.14 -12.96 -3.88
CA LEU A 79 8.43 -11.66 -4.48
C LEU A 79 7.48 -11.34 -5.64
N GLU A 80 7.15 -12.31 -6.49
CA GLU A 80 6.15 -12.11 -7.55
C GLU A 80 4.76 -11.86 -6.98
N ASP A 81 4.37 -12.61 -5.96
CA ASP A 81 3.11 -12.37 -5.25
C ASP A 81 3.11 -10.97 -4.59
N ALA A 82 4.23 -10.56 -4.01
CA ALA A 82 4.40 -9.24 -3.41
C ALA A 82 4.25 -8.12 -4.44
N LYS A 83 4.76 -8.29 -5.66
CA LYS A 83 4.58 -7.33 -6.76
C LYS A 83 3.10 -7.17 -7.11
N ALA A 84 2.33 -8.26 -7.06
CA ALA A 84 0.89 -8.25 -7.33
C ALA A 84 0.07 -7.61 -6.19
N GLU A 85 0.40 -7.92 -4.94
CA GLU A 85 -0.28 -7.36 -3.75
C GLU A 85 0.09 -5.89 -3.52
N LEU A 86 1.38 -5.57 -3.65
CA LEU A 86 1.92 -4.22 -3.56
C LEU A 86 1.97 -3.54 -4.93
N ALA A 87 1.00 -3.82 -5.81
CA ALA A 87 0.95 -3.27 -7.17
C ALA A 87 1.05 -1.75 -7.22
N GLN A 88 0.63 -1.06 -6.16
CA GLN A 88 0.77 0.39 -6.00
C GLN A 88 2.24 0.87 -6.03
N LEU A 89 3.19 0.03 -5.62
CA LEU A 89 4.61 0.32 -5.63
C LEU A 89 5.28 0.07 -6.99
N PHE A 90 4.64 -0.75 -7.85
CA PHE A 90 5.21 -1.27 -9.11
C PHE A 90 4.36 -0.96 -10.35
N ASP A 91 3.42 -0.02 -10.27
CA ASP A 91 2.47 0.25 -11.36
C ASP A 91 3.15 0.94 -12.55
N THR A 92 3.41 0.16 -13.60
CA THR A 92 4.04 0.65 -14.84
C THR A 92 3.18 1.68 -15.58
N SER A 93 1.88 1.74 -15.32
CA SER A 93 0.96 2.69 -15.97
C SER A 93 1.24 4.14 -15.60
N VAL A 94 1.79 4.38 -14.41
CA VAL A 94 2.14 5.72 -13.90
C VAL A 94 3.62 6.07 -14.11
N GLY A 95 4.32 5.30 -14.94
CA GLY A 95 5.74 5.52 -15.23
C GLY A 95 6.69 5.01 -14.14
N ILE A 96 6.22 4.13 -13.24
CA ILE A 96 7.10 3.40 -12.33
C ILE A 96 7.81 2.31 -13.14
N THR A 97 9.14 2.36 -13.17
CA THR A 97 9.99 1.32 -13.78
C THR A 97 10.69 0.45 -12.73
N GLY A 98 10.36 0.69 -11.45
CA GLY A 98 10.88 -0.02 -10.30
C GLY A 98 10.70 -1.53 -10.41
N LYS A 99 11.73 -2.30 -10.07
CA LYS A 99 11.72 -3.77 -9.98
C LYS A 99 12.46 -4.20 -8.72
N ALA A 100 12.01 -5.31 -8.14
CA ALA A 100 12.66 -5.97 -7.03
C ALA A 100 12.96 -7.42 -7.40
N GLU A 101 14.20 -7.83 -7.22
CA GLU A 101 14.71 -9.17 -7.56
C GLU A 101 15.51 -9.71 -6.38
N LEU A 102 15.59 -11.04 -6.27
CA LEU A 102 16.45 -11.70 -5.29
C LEU A 102 17.91 -11.57 -5.74
N ALA A 103 18.81 -11.16 -4.85
CA ALA A 103 20.24 -11.10 -5.11
C ALA A 103 20.98 -12.30 -4.52
N GLU A 104 20.79 -12.53 -3.22
CA GLU A 104 21.47 -13.58 -2.46
C GLU A 104 20.65 -13.98 -1.25
N VAL A 105 20.78 -15.23 -0.81
CA VAL A 105 20.23 -15.75 0.44
C VAL A 105 21.40 -16.22 1.30
N ASP A 106 21.55 -15.62 2.49
CA ASP A 106 22.61 -15.94 3.45
C ASP A 106 21.97 -16.39 4.78
N GLY A 107 21.75 -17.71 4.91
CA GLY A 107 21.02 -18.26 6.04
C GLY A 107 19.65 -17.59 6.19
N PRO A 108 19.27 -17.05 7.37
CA PRO A 108 17.99 -16.39 7.60
C PRO A 108 17.92 -14.94 7.07
N TYR A 109 18.96 -14.47 6.37
CA TYR A 109 19.06 -13.13 5.81
C TYR A 109 18.85 -13.17 4.30
N VAL A 110 18.00 -12.28 3.79
CA VAL A 110 17.72 -12.19 2.34
C VAL A 110 18.18 -10.84 1.81
N LYS A 111 19.01 -10.86 0.77
CA LYS A 111 19.45 -9.65 0.06
C LYS A 111 18.63 -9.48 -1.21
N LEU A 112 18.01 -8.32 -1.34
CA LEU A 112 17.26 -7.92 -2.52
C LEU A 112 18.06 -6.94 -3.37
N ARG A 113 17.76 -6.93 -4.66
CA ARG A 113 18.24 -5.92 -5.59
C ARG A 113 17.05 -5.09 -6.07
N LEU A 114 17.17 -3.77 -5.93
CA LEU A 114 16.18 -2.83 -6.45
C LEU A 114 16.72 -2.17 -7.71
N SER A 115 15.90 -2.13 -8.75
CA SER A 115 16.22 -1.48 -10.01
C SER A 115 15.13 -0.51 -10.42
N GLY A 116 15.45 0.48 -11.25
CA GLY A 116 14.49 1.43 -11.82
C GLY A 116 13.98 2.49 -10.84
N LYS A 117 12.90 3.17 -11.24
CA LYS A 117 12.35 4.33 -10.52
C LYS A 117 11.12 3.96 -9.70
N PHE A 118 11.16 4.33 -8.42
CA PHE A 118 10.04 4.24 -7.50
C PHE A 118 9.54 5.66 -7.16
N TRP A 119 8.23 5.80 -6.99
CA TRP A 119 7.64 7.06 -6.48
C TRP A 119 7.85 7.24 -4.97
N HIS A 120 8.07 6.14 -4.26
CA HIS A 120 8.39 6.13 -2.84
C HIS A 120 9.90 6.04 -2.63
N LYS A 121 10.36 6.47 -1.44
CA LYS A 121 11.73 6.20 -1.00
C LYS A 121 12.00 4.70 -1.06
N ARG A 122 13.18 4.32 -1.54
CA ARG A 122 13.57 2.90 -1.65
C ARG A 122 13.56 2.19 -0.29
N SER A 123 13.94 2.88 0.79
CA SER A 123 13.82 2.34 2.16
C SER A 123 12.39 1.89 2.51
N THR A 124 11.37 2.64 2.06
CA THR A 124 9.97 2.25 2.26
C THR A 124 9.60 1.02 1.43
N VAL A 125 10.11 0.92 0.19
CA VAL A 125 9.88 -0.24 -0.67
C VAL A 125 10.47 -1.50 -0.04
N VAL A 126 11.70 -1.43 0.46
CA VAL A 126 12.37 -2.53 1.18
C VAL A 126 11.59 -2.92 2.43
N ALA A 127 11.19 -1.94 3.25
CA ALA A 127 10.43 -2.23 4.46
C ALA A 127 9.09 -2.94 4.16
N ARG A 128 8.41 -2.57 3.07
CA ARG A 128 7.15 -3.21 2.66
C ARG A 128 7.37 -4.62 2.13
N LEU A 129 8.37 -4.82 1.28
CA LEU A 129 8.74 -6.14 0.76
C LEU A 129 9.22 -7.06 1.88
N GLY A 130 10.10 -6.57 2.75
CA GLY A 130 10.62 -7.31 3.90
C GLY A 130 9.50 -7.70 4.87
N ASN A 131 8.55 -6.80 5.13
CA ASN A 131 7.39 -7.16 5.95
C ASN A 131 6.51 -8.23 5.28
N TYR A 132 6.32 -8.17 3.96
CA TYR A 132 5.57 -9.20 3.23
C TYR A 132 6.30 -10.55 3.22
N LEU A 133 7.61 -10.56 3.01
CA LEU A 133 8.45 -11.77 3.06
C LEU A 133 8.39 -12.44 4.44
N LYS A 134 8.55 -11.68 5.53
CA LYS A 134 8.45 -12.19 6.91
C LYS A 134 7.06 -12.75 7.24
N GLN A 135 6.00 -12.21 6.64
CA GLN A 135 4.64 -12.74 6.81
C GLN A 135 4.43 -14.08 6.09
N ARG A 136 5.13 -14.32 4.97
CA ARG A 136 5.00 -15.53 4.16
C ARG A 136 5.99 -16.63 4.58
N ILE A 137 7.19 -16.23 4.96
CA ILE A 137 8.31 -17.10 5.34
C ILE A 137 8.80 -16.60 6.71
N PRO A 138 8.21 -17.10 7.82
CA PRO A 138 8.54 -16.64 9.17
C PRO A 138 9.98 -17.02 9.60
N GLU A 139 10.68 -17.85 8.83
CA GLU A 139 12.10 -18.18 9.03
C GLU A 139 13.03 -17.01 8.73
N ILE A 140 12.60 -16.05 7.90
CA ILE A 140 13.40 -14.85 7.57
C ILE A 140 13.46 -13.93 8.78
N LEU A 141 14.68 -13.63 9.24
CA LEU A 141 14.91 -12.67 10.32
C LEU A 141 14.99 -11.23 9.80
N GLU A 142 15.72 -11.03 8.70
CA GLU A 142 16.02 -9.71 8.16
C GLU A 142 16.13 -9.73 6.63
N VAL A 143 15.73 -8.60 6.04
CA VAL A 143 15.74 -8.38 4.60
C VAL A 143 16.44 -7.04 4.35
N ASP A 144 17.52 -7.08 3.60
CA ASP A 144 18.32 -5.90 3.26
C ASP A 144 18.57 -5.83 1.75
N ILE A 145 19.25 -4.79 1.29
CA ILE A 145 19.67 -4.61 -0.08
C ILE A 145 21.11 -5.08 -0.27
N GLU A 146 21.40 -5.69 -1.41
CA GLU A 146 22.75 -6.13 -1.79
C GLU A 146 23.77 -4.98 -1.70
N ASP A 147 23.45 -3.85 -2.32
CA ASP A 147 24.26 -2.64 -2.29
C ASP A 147 23.54 -1.52 -1.52
N GLU A 148 24.08 -1.11 -0.37
CA GLU A 148 23.58 0.06 0.37
C GLU A 148 23.52 1.33 -0.50
N LYS A 149 24.38 1.41 -1.53
CA LYS A 149 24.37 2.51 -2.50
C LYS A 149 23.06 2.57 -3.28
N GLN A 150 22.36 1.47 -3.51
CA GLN A 150 21.05 1.46 -4.17
C GLN A 150 19.98 2.20 -3.37
N LEU A 151 20.16 2.43 -2.05
CA LEU A 151 19.24 3.26 -1.28
C LEU A 151 19.36 4.76 -1.56
N ASP A 152 20.41 5.21 -2.25
CA ASP A 152 20.55 6.62 -2.64
C ASP A 152 19.60 6.95 -3.81
N ASP A 153 18.64 7.85 -3.55
CA ASP A 153 17.64 8.36 -4.49
C ASP A 153 18.21 9.42 -5.47
N SER A 154 19.53 9.52 -5.57
CA SER A 154 20.22 10.39 -6.53
C SER A 154 19.99 9.96 -8.00
N PRO A 155 19.87 10.92 -8.94
CA PRO A 155 19.60 10.65 -10.36
C PRO A 155 20.61 9.73 -11.05
N ALA A 156 21.82 9.62 -10.49
CA ALA A 156 22.90 8.78 -11.00
C ALA A 156 22.69 7.26 -10.80
N ASN A 157 21.64 6.87 -10.06
CA ASN A 157 21.45 5.53 -9.54
C ASN A 157 20.13 4.88 -10.03
N PHE A 158 19.51 5.44 -11.07
CA PHE A 158 18.25 4.97 -11.67
C PHE A 158 18.44 4.38 -13.06
#